data_AF-A0A0N0D3M0-F1
#
_entry.id   AF-A0A0N0D3M0-F1
#
_cell.length_a   1.000
_cell.length_b   1.000
_cell.length_c   1.000
_cell.angle_alpha   90.00
_cell.angle_beta   90.00
_cell.angle_gamma   90.00
#
_symmetry.space_group_name_H-M   'P 1'
#
loop_
_entity.id
_entity.type
_entity.pdbx_description
1 polymer ?
#
loop_
_entity_poly.entity_id
_entity_poly.type
_entity_poly.pdbx_seq_one_letter_code
_entity_poly.pdbx_strand_id
1 'polypeptide(L)'
;MGPDPFIKVDMFSDVSKILKDVIQKNPNFSDACFNLARIQHERGRYAASKENWKNFLRLEPSSVFAKCIQSLYGKAVISGQYKNIPFEEKNPVKFGEIDAIAQKQLKDFNKQILKIGAIYCELYTLNDIQAIALDDVVEVVEAPVTVNIDLASLHSKYGNPVVTFKSISGKKTLLFKRFAVDVLDGIVNKVIHFEEKTFGLSSG
;
A
#
# COMPACT_ATOMS: atom_id res chain seq x y z
N MET A 1 -36.56 10.43 -6.19
CA MET A 1 -35.14 10.06 -6.01
C MET A 1 -35.02 9.42 -4.64
N GLY A 2 -34.86 8.10 -4.57
CA GLY A 2 -34.55 7.42 -3.32
C GLY A 2 -33.10 7.70 -2.90
N PRO A 3 -32.71 7.40 -1.65
CA PRO A 3 -31.33 7.51 -1.23
C PRO A 3 -30.42 6.68 -2.14
N ASP A 4 -29.27 7.27 -2.48
CA ASP A 4 -28.19 6.72 -3.29
C ASP A 4 -27.70 5.34 -2.73
N PRO A 5 -27.47 4.30 -3.57
CA PRO A 5 -27.13 2.95 -3.14
C PRO A 5 -25.75 2.78 -2.49
N PHE A 6 -24.92 3.84 -2.41
CA PHE A 6 -23.71 3.81 -1.59
C PHE A 6 -24.07 3.92 -0.09
N ILE A 7 -24.69 2.85 0.38
CA ILE A 7 -24.86 2.52 1.77
C ILE A 7 -23.48 2.59 2.45
N LYS A 8 -23.24 3.66 3.22
CA LYS A 8 -22.31 3.65 4.36
C LYS A 8 -22.89 2.76 5.46
N VAL A 9 -23.09 1.47 5.20
CA VAL A 9 -23.08 0.48 6.28
C VAL A 9 -21.63 0.46 6.73
N ASP A 10 -21.39 0.69 8.02
CA ASP A 10 -20.06 0.59 8.61
C ASP A 10 -19.65 -0.88 8.63
N MET A 11 -19.34 -1.43 7.46
CA MET A 11 -18.92 -2.82 7.25
C MET A 11 -17.72 -3.16 8.14
N PHE A 12 -16.90 -2.17 8.49
CA PHE A 12 -15.78 -2.35 9.42
C PHE A 12 -16.25 -2.70 10.83
N SER A 13 -17.38 -2.16 11.29
CA SER A 13 -17.97 -2.49 12.59
C SER A 13 -18.48 -3.93 12.62
N ASP A 14 -19.17 -4.38 11.57
CA ASP A 14 -19.64 -5.75 11.42
C ASP A 14 -18.49 -6.74 11.30
N VAL A 15 -17.51 -6.45 10.44
CA VAL A 15 -16.30 -7.27 10.28
C VAL A 15 -15.52 -7.33 11.60
N SER A 16 -15.38 -6.21 12.32
CA SER A 16 -14.72 -6.20 13.64
C SER A 16 -15.44 -7.10 14.64
N LYS A 17 -16.77 -7.17 14.61
CA LYS A 17 -17.55 -8.06 15.47
C LYS A 17 -17.33 -9.52 15.10
N ILE A 18 -17.41 -9.85 13.81
CA ILE A 18 -17.14 -11.20 13.30
C ILE A 18 -15.73 -11.67 13.69
N LEU A 19 -14.72 -10.82 13.49
CA LEU A 19 -13.34 -11.15 13.84
C LEU A 19 -13.14 -11.40 15.34
N LYS A 20 -13.81 -10.63 16.20
CA LYS A 20 -13.80 -10.88 17.66
C LYS A 20 -14.43 -12.23 18.00
N ASP A 21 -15.56 -12.57 17.38
CA ASP A 21 -16.21 -13.87 17.59
C ASP A 21 -15.32 -15.02 17.11
N VAL A 22 -14.59 -14.85 16.00
CA VAL A 22 -13.61 -15.82 15.51
C VAL A 22 -12.46 -16.00 16.50
N ILE A 23 -11.91 -14.91 17.04
CA ILE A 23 -10.85 -14.96 18.06
C ILE A 23 -11.35 -15.68 19.33
N GLN A 24 -12.61 -15.44 19.73
CA GLN A 24 -13.20 -16.11 20.89
C GLN A 24 -13.36 -17.62 20.67
N LYS A 25 -13.83 -18.02 19.47
CA LYS A 25 -14.04 -19.43 19.13
C LYS A 25 -12.75 -20.17 18.83
N ASN A 26 -11.76 -19.48 18.26
CA ASN A 26 -10.45 -20.03 17.93
C ASN A 26 -9.33 -19.03 18.28
N PRO A 27 -8.85 -19.03 19.54
CA PRO A 27 -7.81 -18.11 20.00
C PRO A 27 -6.45 -18.26 19.32
N ASN A 28 -6.23 -19.36 18.60
CA ASN A 28 -4.99 -19.64 17.86
C ASN A 28 -5.08 -19.23 16.40
N PHE A 29 -6.21 -18.69 15.93
CA PHE A 29 -6.35 -18.21 14.56
C PHE A 29 -5.74 -16.82 14.39
N SER A 30 -4.45 -16.79 14.10
CA SER A 30 -3.62 -15.58 13.99
C SER A 30 -4.17 -14.57 12.99
N ASP A 31 -4.72 -15.01 11.85
CA ASP A 31 -5.27 -14.14 10.81
C ASP A 31 -6.40 -13.22 11.32
N ALA A 32 -7.22 -13.69 12.26
CA ALA A 32 -8.27 -12.84 12.84
C ALA A 32 -7.68 -11.73 13.72
N CYS A 33 -6.65 -12.04 14.51
CA CYS A 33 -5.89 -11.03 15.25
C CYS A 33 -5.22 -10.02 14.30
N PHE A 34 -4.63 -10.50 13.19
CA PHE A 34 -4.02 -9.64 12.17
C PHE A 34 -5.03 -8.66 11.56
N ASN A 35 -6.13 -9.20 11.03
CA ASN A 35 -7.14 -8.41 10.34
C ASN A 35 -7.83 -7.41 11.28
N LEU A 36 -8.11 -7.80 12.53
CA LEU A 36 -8.72 -6.92 13.51
C LEU A 36 -7.77 -5.79 13.91
N ALA A 37 -6.49 -6.10 14.12
CA ALA A 37 -5.48 -5.10 14.44
C ALA A 37 -5.30 -4.08 13.31
N ARG A 38 -5.35 -4.53 12.05
CA ARG A 38 -5.27 -3.67 10.87
C ARG A 38 -6.45 -2.72 10.77
N ILE A 39 -7.69 -3.23 10.85
CA ILE A 39 -8.91 -2.41 10.83
C ILE A 39 -8.88 -1.36 11.94
N GLN A 40 -8.47 -1.75 13.15
CA GLN A 40 -8.34 -0.82 14.27
C GLN A 40 -7.25 0.23 14.03
N HIS A 41 -6.13 -0.14 13.42
CA HIS A 41 -5.04 0.77 13.09
C HIS A 41 -5.49 1.83 12.08
N GLU A 42 -6.08 1.39 10.97
CA GLU A 42 -6.59 2.25 9.88
C GLU A 42 -7.68 3.23 10.38
N ARG A 43 -8.41 2.85 11.44
CA ARG A 43 -9.44 3.67 12.09
C ARG A 43 -8.93 4.51 13.27
N GLY A 44 -7.61 4.59 13.46
CA GLY A 44 -6.97 5.38 14.52
C GLY A 44 -7.12 4.82 15.95
N ARG A 45 -7.62 3.59 16.10
CA ARG A 45 -7.78 2.90 17.40
C ARG A 45 -6.48 2.20 17.79
N TYR A 46 -5.40 2.96 17.91
CA TYR A 46 -4.04 2.44 18.03
C TYR A 46 -3.81 1.55 19.26
N ALA A 47 -4.45 1.86 20.40
CA ALA A 47 -4.31 1.04 21.61
C ALA A 47 -4.85 -0.38 21.42
N ALA A 48 -6.08 -0.51 20.89
CA ALA A 48 -6.69 -1.80 20.59
C ALA A 48 -5.92 -2.56 19.49
N SER A 49 -5.48 -1.83 18.46
CA SER A 49 -4.66 -2.38 17.38
C SER A 49 -3.36 -2.99 17.94
N LYS A 50 -2.69 -2.27 18.83
CA LYS A 50 -1.44 -2.70 19.48
C LYS A 50 -1.61 -4.00 20.27
N GLU A 51 -2.75 -4.23 20.89
CA GLU A 51 -3.04 -5.48 21.60
C GLU A 51 -3.21 -6.65 20.63
N ASN A 52 -4.01 -6.48 19.58
CA ASN A 52 -4.25 -7.53 18.59
C ASN A 52 -3.00 -7.87 17.78
N TRP A 53 -2.14 -6.89 17.50
CA TRP A 53 -0.82 -7.13 16.92
C TRP A 53 0.07 -7.98 17.84
N LYS A 54 -0.07 -7.90 19.17
CA LYS A 54 0.78 -8.66 20.12
C LYS A 54 0.34 -10.10 20.09
N ASN A 55 -0.98 -10.31 20.03
CA ASN A 55 -1.57 -11.63 19.88
C ASN A 55 -1.15 -12.27 18.57
N PHE A 56 -1.16 -11.53 17.45
CA PHE A 56 -0.64 -12.03 16.18
C PHE A 56 0.83 -12.43 16.29
N LEU A 57 1.71 -11.55 16.78
CA LEU A 57 3.15 -11.82 16.90
C LEU A 57 3.47 -12.97 17.87
N ARG A 58 2.63 -13.21 18.88
CA ARG A 58 2.75 -14.36 19.77
C ARG A 58 2.48 -15.68 19.04
N LEU A 59 1.51 -15.68 18.13
CA LEU A 59 1.12 -16.86 17.37
C LEU A 59 2.05 -17.09 16.16
N GLU A 60 2.46 -16.02 15.48
CA GLU A 60 3.22 -16.03 14.23
C GLU A 60 4.51 -15.19 14.33
N PRO A 61 5.46 -15.52 15.23
CA PRO A 61 6.60 -14.66 15.54
C PRO A 61 7.59 -14.48 14.39
N SER A 62 7.62 -15.42 13.43
CA SER A 62 8.56 -15.45 12.31
C SER A 62 7.90 -15.30 10.93
N SER A 63 6.61 -14.95 10.88
CA SER A 63 5.92 -14.75 9.60
C SER A 63 6.51 -13.55 8.83
N VAL A 64 6.28 -13.51 7.51
CA VAL A 64 6.67 -12.37 6.66
C VAL A 64 6.07 -11.06 7.17
N PHE A 65 4.90 -11.12 7.80
CA PHE A 65 4.22 -9.96 8.38
C PHE A 65 4.79 -9.56 9.74
N ALA A 66 5.39 -10.47 10.49
CA ALA A 66 5.90 -10.19 11.84
C ALA A 66 6.97 -9.09 11.84
N LYS A 67 7.92 -9.14 10.90
CA LYS A 67 8.96 -8.11 10.75
C LYS A 67 8.36 -6.73 10.45
N CYS A 68 7.36 -6.67 9.57
CA CYS A 68 6.65 -5.43 9.25
C CYS A 68 5.95 -4.88 10.49
N ILE A 69 5.19 -5.72 11.19
CA ILE A 69 4.44 -5.33 12.39
C ILE A 69 5.38 -4.87 13.50
N GLN A 70 6.50 -5.56 13.75
CA GLN A 70 7.51 -5.14 14.73
C GLN A 70 8.10 -3.75 14.41
N SER A 71 8.30 -3.44 13.13
CA SER A 71 8.71 -2.09 12.71
C SER A 71 7.60 -1.04 12.92
N LEU A 72 6.33 -1.42 12.76
CA LEU A 72 5.16 -0.58 13.06
C LEU A 72 5.03 -0.31 14.58
N TYR A 73 5.38 -1.28 15.44
CA TYR A 73 5.36 -1.14 16.90
C TYR A 73 6.37 -0.11 17.44
N GLY A 74 7.58 -0.12 16.87
CA GLY A 74 8.71 0.65 17.38
C GLY A 74 8.69 2.12 16.96
N LYS A 75 7.97 2.46 15.90
CA LYS A 75 7.75 3.86 15.51
C LYS A 75 6.39 4.29 16.05
N ALA A 76 6.40 5.20 17.03
CA ALA A 76 5.29 6.12 17.21
C ALA A 76 4.86 6.60 15.82
N VAL A 77 3.56 6.67 15.54
CA VAL A 77 3.05 7.28 14.31
C VAL A 77 3.76 8.63 14.18
N ILE A 78 4.77 8.69 13.30
CA ILE A 78 5.47 9.94 13.02
C ILE A 78 4.52 10.67 12.07
N SER A 79 3.44 11.21 12.63
CA SER A 79 2.47 12.02 11.90
C SER A 79 3.04 13.38 11.48
N GLY A 80 4.38 13.58 11.54
CA GLY A 80 4.96 14.91 11.46
C GLY A 80 6.33 15.08 10.78
N GLN A 81 6.86 14.13 9.99
CA GLN A 81 8.23 14.32 9.46
C GLN A 81 8.54 13.81 8.04
N TYR A 82 7.58 13.21 7.34
CA TYR A 82 7.80 12.75 5.97
C TYR A 82 7.21 13.75 4.96
N LYS A 83 8.01 14.15 3.97
CA LYS A 83 7.53 15.01 2.89
C LYS A 83 6.41 14.29 2.12
N ASN A 84 5.31 15.00 1.86
CA ASN A 84 4.16 14.47 1.11
C ASN A 84 4.13 15.00 -0.33
N ILE A 85 5.25 14.85 -1.04
CA ILE A 85 5.40 15.33 -2.41
C ILE A 85 5.45 14.13 -3.37
N PRO A 86 4.81 14.23 -4.56
CA PRO A 86 4.89 13.18 -5.57
C PRO A 86 6.29 13.16 -6.17
N PHE A 87 6.64 12.04 -6.80
CA PHE A 87 7.81 12.00 -7.66
C PHE A 87 7.58 12.91 -8.88
N GLU A 88 8.60 13.65 -9.31
CA GLU A 88 8.42 14.73 -10.30
C GLU A 88 8.24 14.24 -11.74
N GLU A 89 8.75 13.06 -12.06
CA GLU A 89 8.58 12.51 -13.39
C GLU A 89 7.11 12.21 -13.68
N LYS A 90 6.71 12.50 -14.91
CA LYS A 90 5.34 12.33 -15.37
C LYS A 90 4.98 10.85 -15.34
N ASN A 91 3.86 10.53 -14.70
CA ASN A 91 3.35 9.17 -14.71
C ASN A 91 2.92 8.75 -16.13
N PRO A 92 3.39 7.62 -16.67
CA PRO A 92 2.99 7.12 -17.98
C PRO A 92 1.52 6.73 -18.08
N VAL A 93 0.88 6.31 -16.97
CA VAL A 93 -0.53 5.91 -16.93
C VAL A 93 -1.25 6.70 -15.84
N LYS A 94 -2.41 7.27 -16.15
CA LYS A 94 -3.21 8.03 -15.19
C LYS A 94 -3.72 7.11 -14.07
N PHE A 95 -3.65 7.57 -12.82
CA PHE A 95 -4.27 6.92 -11.66
C PHE A 95 -5.78 7.13 -11.60
N GLY A 96 -6.46 6.22 -10.92
CA GLY A 96 -7.90 6.27 -10.73
C GLY A 96 -8.64 5.39 -11.72
N GLU A 97 -9.95 5.62 -11.85
CA GLU A 97 -10.81 4.86 -12.76
C GLU A 97 -10.24 4.83 -14.18
N ILE A 98 -10.36 3.66 -14.84
CA ILE A 98 -9.97 3.45 -16.23
C ILE A 98 -10.97 4.16 -17.16
N ASP A 99 -10.85 5.49 -17.21
CA ASP A 99 -11.58 6.37 -18.10
C ASP A 99 -11.03 6.32 -19.54
N ALA A 100 -11.62 7.08 -20.46
CA ALA A 100 -11.18 7.11 -21.85
C ALA A 100 -9.70 7.51 -22.04
N ILE A 101 -9.12 8.28 -21.11
CA ILE A 101 -7.71 8.68 -21.16
C ILE A 101 -6.84 7.48 -20.77
N ALA A 102 -7.14 6.84 -19.65
CA ALA A 102 -6.41 5.66 -19.17
C ALA A 102 -6.53 4.50 -20.17
N GLN A 103 -7.72 4.25 -20.74
CA GLN A 103 -7.92 3.26 -21.80
C GLN A 103 -7.03 3.52 -23.01
N LYS A 104 -6.92 4.78 -23.45
CA LYS A 104 -6.05 5.17 -24.56
C LYS A 104 -4.56 4.98 -24.21
N GLN A 105 -4.16 5.21 -22.96
CA GLN A 105 -2.79 4.98 -22.50
C GLN A 105 -2.45 3.48 -22.42
N LEU A 106 -3.41 2.66 -22.00
CA LEU A 106 -3.26 1.22 -21.80
C LEU A 106 -3.47 0.39 -23.09
N LYS A 107 -3.92 0.99 -24.18
CA LYS A 107 -4.31 0.28 -25.42
C LYS A 107 -3.23 -0.65 -25.99
N ASP A 108 -1.96 -0.28 -25.84
CA ASP A 108 -0.81 -1.02 -26.39
C ASP A 108 -0.15 -1.94 -25.34
N PHE A 109 -0.67 -1.95 -24.10
CA PHE A 109 -0.15 -2.81 -23.03
C PHE A 109 -0.67 -4.23 -23.18
N ASN A 110 0.18 -5.20 -22.88
CA ASN A 110 -0.25 -6.57 -22.68
C ASN A 110 -0.96 -6.69 -21.33
N LYS A 111 -2.23 -7.08 -21.36
CA LYS A 111 -3.09 -7.27 -20.17
C LYS A 111 -3.08 -8.72 -19.72
N GLN A 112 -2.79 -8.95 -18.44
CA GLN A 112 -2.90 -10.24 -17.77
C GLN A 112 -3.82 -10.11 -16.55
N ILE A 113 -4.75 -11.05 -16.39
CA ILE A 113 -5.59 -11.10 -15.19
C ILE A 113 -4.91 -12.01 -14.17
N LEU A 114 -4.60 -11.46 -13.00
CA LEU A 114 -4.03 -12.19 -11.89
C LEU A 114 -5.07 -12.34 -10.79
N LYS A 115 -5.04 -13.49 -10.11
CA LYS A 115 -5.89 -13.77 -8.96
C LYS A 115 -5.03 -13.76 -7.70
N ILE A 116 -5.31 -12.82 -6.79
CA ILE A 116 -4.66 -12.71 -5.50
C ILE A 116 -5.71 -12.99 -4.43
N GLY A 117 -5.80 -14.25 -4.00
CA GLY A 117 -6.86 -14.72 -3.10
C GLY A 117 -8.24 -14.65 -3.77
N ALA A 118 -9.13 -13.82 -3.22
CA ALA A 118 -10.47 -13.58 -3.75
C ALA A 118 -10.56 -12.36 -4.69
N ILE A 119 -9.47 -11.62 -4.86
CA ILE A 119 -9.42 -10.38 -5.65
C ILE A 119 -8.83 -10.70 -7.02
N TYR A 120 -9.43 -10.14 -8.07
CA TYR A 120 -8.87 -10.12 -9.41
C TYR A 120 -8.17 -8.79 -9.62
N CYS A 121 -6.95 -8.83 -10.14
CA CYS A 121 -6.23 -7.64 -10.55
C CYS A 121 -5.81 -7.76 -12.01
N GLU A 122 -5.77 -6.62 -12.67
CA GLU A 122 -5.36 -6.52 -14.06
C GLU A 122 -3.95 -5.96 -14.09
N LEU A 123 -2.99 -6.78 -14.52
CA LEU A 123 -1.62 -6.39 -14.75
C LEU A 123 -1.45 -5.99 -16.22
N TYR A 124 -1.13 -4.73 -16.44
CA TYR A 124 -0.78 -4.18 -17.74
C TYR A 124 0.73 -4.06 -17.84
N THR A 125 1.33 -4.58 -18.91
CA THR A 125 2.77 -4.56 -19.15
C THR A 125 3.11 -4.00 -20.52
N LEU A 126 4.03 -3.04 -20.59
CA LEU A 126 4.57 -2.51 -21.84
C LEU A 126 6.03 -2.09 -21.62
N ASN A 127 6.97 -2.82 -22.23
CA ASN A 127 8.41 -2.65 -22.00
C ASN A 127 8.72 -2.73 -20.49
N ASP A 128 9.39 -1.72 -19.93
CA ASP A 128 9.72 -1.63 -18.50
C ASP A 128 8.63 -0.96 -17.64
N ILE A 129 7.46 -0.65 -18.22
CA ILE A 129 6.32 -0.05 -17.53
C ILE A 129 5.33 -1.13 -17.16
N GLN A 130 4.86 -1.07 -15.90
CA GLN A 130 3.81 -1.94 -15.40
C GLN A 130 2.73 -1.10 -14.74
N ALA A 131 1.45 -1.41 -14.97
CA ALA A 131 0.35 -0.81 -14.24
C ALA A 131 -0.54 -1.90 -13.67
N ILE A 132 -0.96 -1.75 -12.42
CA ILE A 132 -1.88 -2.67 -11.75
C ILE A 132 -3.20 -1.93 -11.55
N ALA A 133 -4.28 -2.52 -12.06
CA ALA A 133 -5.62 -2.09 -11.77
C ALA A 133 -6.36 -3.09 -10.88
N LEU A 134 -7.13 -2.54 -9.94
CA LEU A 134 -8.04 -3.28 -9.06
C LEU A 134 -9.44 -2.71 -9.28
N ASP A 135 -10.40 -3.56 -9.63
CA ASP A 135 -11.79 -3.16 -9.88
C ASP A 135 -11.90 -1.93 -10.83
N ASP A 136 -11.24 -2.01 -11.99
CA ASP A 136 -11.17 -0.94 -13.01
C ASP A 136 -10.54 0.39 -12.54
N VAL A 137 -9.78 0.38 -11.44
CA VAL A 137 -9.03 1.53 -10.93
C VAL A 137 -7.53 1.24 -11.03
N VAL A 138 -6.78 2.07 -11.76
CA VAL A 138 -5.30 2.02 -11.77
C VAL A 138 -4.79 2.50 -10.41
N GLU A 139 -4.14 1.61 -9.68
CA GLU A 139 -3.70 1.80 -8.30
C GLU A 139 -2.19 1.99 -8.17
N VAL A 140 -1.43 1.29 -9.02
CA VAL A 140 0.04 1.30 -8.99
C VAL A 140 0.55 1.40 -10.42
N VAL A 141 1.54 2.25 -10.63
CA VAL A 141 2.27 2.32 -11.90
C VAL A 141 3.77 2.30 -11.62
N GLU A 142 4.45 1.28 -12.13
CA GLU A 142 5.90 1.19 -12.15
C GLU A 142 6.44 1.71 -13.48
N ALA A 143 7.48 2.53 -13.43
CA ALA A 143 8.13 3.07 -14.60
C ALA A 143 9.65 3.22 -14.39
N PRO A 144 10.47 3.09 -15.45
CA PRO A 144 11.89 3.44 -15.36
C PRO A 144 12.03 4.94 -15.06
N VAL A 145 13.05 5.29 -14.28
CA VAL A 145 13.41 6.70 -14.03
C VAL A 145 14.27 7.18 -15.20
N THR A 146 13.89 8.30 -15.79
CA THR A 146 14.57 8.87 -16.97
C THR A 146 15.74 9.78 -16.58
N VAL A 147 15.70 10.34 -15.37
CA VAL A 147 16.79 11.16 -14.82
C VAL A 147 17.69 10.32 -13.93
N ASN A 148 19.01 10.46 -14.09
CA ASN A 148 19.95 9.83 -13.17
C ASN A 148 19.87 10.53 -11.79
N ILE A 149 19.36 9.81 -10.79
CA ILE A 149 19.21 10.30 -9.42
C ILE A 149 19.97 9.37 -8.48
N ASP A 150 20.98 9.91 -7.81
CA ASP A 150 21.69 9.20 -6.74
C ASP A 150 20.94 9.30 -5.39
N LEU A 151 21.33 8.45 -4.44
CA LEU A 151 20.75 8.42 -3.10
C LEU A 151 20.83 9.77 -2.35
N ALA A 152 21.90 10.54 -2.53
CA ALA A 152 22.08 11.81 -1.84
C ALA A 152 21.09 12.85 -2.36
N SER A 153 20.92 12.93 -3.67
CA SER A 153 19.99 13.82 -4.36
C SER A 153 18.55 13.45 -4.03
N LEU A 154 18.24 12.15 -4.01
CA LEU A 154 16.93 11.63 -3.61
C LEU A 154 16.58 12.07 -2.18
N HIS A 155 17.49 11.87 -1.22
CA HIS A 155 17.23 12.23 0.18
C HIS A 155 17.13 13.74 0.40
N SER A 156 17.97 14.54 -0.28
CA SER A 156 17.89 16.00 -0.23
C SER A 156 16.50 16.49 -0.67
N LYS A 157 16.02 15.93 -1.78
CA LYS A 157 14.75 16.33 -2.40
C LYS A 157 13.54 15.79 -1.66
N TYR A 158 13.46 14.49 -1.43
CA TYR A 158 12.28 13.79 -0.92
C TYR A 158 12.33 13.48 0.58
N GLY A 159 13.46 13.75 1.24
CA GLY A 159 13.66 13.43 2.65
C GLY A 159 14.01 11.96 2.87
N ASN A 160 13.84 11.50 4.11
CA ASN A 160 14.07 10.10 4.45
C ASN A 160 12.88 9.22 4.04
N PRO A 161 13.11 7.98 3.59
CA PRO A 161 12.03 7.05 3.31
C PRO A 161 11.30 6.64 4.60
N VAL A 162 10.01 6.32 4.47
CA VAL A 162 9.18 5.74 5.52
C VAL A 162 9.70 4.36 5.90
N VAL A 163 9.97 3.54 4.88
CA VAL A 163 10.46 2.15 5.00
C VAL A 163 11.53 1.88 3.95
N THR A 164 12.49 1.02 4.28
CA THR A 164 13.47 0.49 3.33
C THR A 164 13.38 -1.03 3.31
N PHE A 165 13.03 -1.58 2.16
CA PHE A 165 13.08 -3.02 1.90
C PHE A 165 14.40 -3.35 1.21
N LYS A 166 15.04 -4.45 1.61
CA LYS A 166 16.32 -4.91 1.03
C LYS A 166 16.10 -6.28 0.39
N SER A 167 16.48 -6.41 -0.88
CA SER A 167 16.56 -7.69 -1.58
C SER A 167 17.90 -8.36 -1.31
N ILE A 168 17.94 -9.69 -1.44
CA ILE A 168 19.18 -10.48 -1.47
C ILE A 168 20.10 -10.09 -2.65
N SER A 169 19.55 -9.52 -3.72
CA SER A 169 20.29 -9.09 -4.91
C SER A 169 20.99 -7.74 -4.75
N GLY A 170 20.98 -7.14 -3.56
CA GLY A 170 21.53 -5.80 -3.31
C GLY A 170 20.59 -4.64 -3.70
N LYS A 171 19.54 -4.92 -4.48
CA LYS A 171 18.45 -3.97 -4.76
C LYS A 171 17.74 -3.55 -3.48
N LYS A 172 17.49 -2.24 -3.32
CA LYS A 172 16.72 -1.68 -2.21
C LYS A 172 15.46 -1.01 -2.75
N THR A 173 14.33 -1.21 -2.10
CA THR A 173 13.11 -0.44 -2.38
C THR A 173 12.89 0.55 -1.24
N LEU A 174 12.92 1.84 -1.55
CA LEU A 174 12.71 2.93 -0.61
C LEU A 174 11.28 3.44 -0.74
N LEU A 175 10.47 3.25 0.30
CA LEU A 175 9.08 3.69 0.33
C LEU A 175 8.98 5.12 0.87
N PHE A 176 8.40 6.03 0.10
CA PHE A 176 8.01 7.37 0.49
C PHE A 176 6.48 7.45 0.64
N LYS A 177 5.95 8.60 1.07
CA LYS A 177 4.50 8.75 1.28
C LYS A 177 3.65 8.59 0.01
N ARG A 178 4.18 9.00 -1.15
CA ARG A 178 3.43 9.06 -2.42
C ARG A 178 4.05 8.25 -3.57
N PHE A 179 5.14 7.56 -3.30
CA PHE A 179 5.83 6.73 -4.27
C PHE A 179 6.81 5.81 -3.55
N ALA A 180 7.34 4.82 -4.25
CA ALA A 180 8.55 4.12 -3.86
C ALA A 180 9.56 4.18 -5.00
N VAL A 181 10.83 3.96 -4.70
CA VAL A 181 11.86 3.81 -5.72
C VAL A 181 12.68 2.57 -5.48
N ASP A 182 13.08 1.94 -6.57
CA ASP A 182 14.10 0.92 -6.55
C ASP A 182 15.47 1.55 -6.78
N VAL A 183 16.41 1.16 -5.92
CA VAL A 183 17.79 1.63 -5.91
C VAL A 183 18.70 0.43 -6.05
N LEU A 184 19.60 0.49 -7.04
CA LEU A 184 20.67 -0.47 -7.25
C LEU A 184 21.98 0.29 -7.36
N ASP A 185 23.02 -0.15 -6.65
CA ASP A 185 24.34 0.49 -6.64
C ASP A 185 24.31 2.01 -6.33
N GLY A 186 23.35 2.43 -5.52
CA GLY A 186 23.19 3.83 -5.10
C GLY A 186 22.45 4.72 -6.10
N ILE A 187 22.00 4.17 -7.23
CA ILE A 187 21.27 4.87 -8.29
C ILE A 187 19.82 4.41 -8.32
N VAL A 188 18.90 5.37 -8.44
CA VAL A 188 17.48 5.11 -8.65
C VAL A 188 17.27 4.65 -10.08
N ASN A 189 16.67 3.47 -10.29
CA ASN A 189 16.42 2.92 -11.63
C ASN A 189 14.94 2.84 -12.01
N LYS A 190 14.06 2.71 -11.02
CA LYS A 190 12.62 2.57 -11.22
C LYS A 190 11.89 3.32 -10.11
N VAL A 191 10.78 3.93 -10.49
CA VAL A 191 9.82 4.54 -9.59
C VAL A 191 8.53 3.73 -9.62
N ILE A 192 7.94 3.57 -8.44
CA ILE A 192 6.64 2.96 -8.22
C ILE A 192 5.72 4.06 -7.72
N HIS A 193 4.88 4.56 -8.60
CA HIS A 193 3.90 5.59 -8.28
C HIS A 193 2.65 4.93 -7.68
N PHE A 194 2.05 5.58 -6.67
CA PHE A 194 0.76 5.22 -6.08
C PHE A 194 0.16 6.45 -5.37
N GLU A 195 -1.13 6.45 -5.08
CA GLU A 195 -1.77 7.52 -4.31
C GLU A 195 -1.92 7.18 -2.82
N GLU A 196 -1.73 8.17 -1.96
CA GLU A 196 -2.08 8.03 -0.53
C GLU A 196 -3.61 7.95 -0.44
N LYS A 197 -4.16 6.76 -0.20
CA LYS A 197 -5.60 6.60 0.05
C LYS A 197 -5.96 7.31 1.35
N THR A 198 -6.57 8.48 1.25
CA THR A 198 -7.18 9.15 2.40
C THR A 198 -8.47 8.41 2.74
N PHE A 199 -8.38 7.46 3.66
CA PHE A 199 -9.57 6.84 4.24
C PHE A 199 -10.29 7.88 5.10
N GLY A 200 -11.33 8.51 4.54
CA GLY A 200 -12.39 9.19 5.28
C GLY A 200 -11.94 10.32 6.20
N LEU A 201 -11.61 11.48 5.63
CA LEU A 201 -11.92 12.77 6.24
C LEU A 201 -12.63 13.62 5.19
N SER A 202 -13.89 13.27 4.91
CA SER A 202 -14.86 14.28 4.48
C SER A 202 -15.12 15.18 5.68
N SER A 203 -14.28 16.20 5.86
CA SER A 203 -14.64 17.36 6.69
C SER A 203 -15.75 18.10 5.96
N GLY A 204 -16.99 17.91 6.42
CA GLY A 204 -18.02 18.93 6.28
C GLY A 204 -17.75 20.12 7.19
#